data_AF-A0A077RQ26-F1
#
_entry.id   AF-A0A077RQ26-F1
#
_cell.length_a   1.000
_cell.length_b   1.000
_cell.length_c   1.000
_cell.angle_alpha   90.00
_cell.angle_beta   90.00
_cell.angle_gamma   90.00
#
_symmetry.space_group_name_H-M   'P 1'
#
loop_
_entity.id
_entity.type
_entity.pdbx_description
1 polymer ?
#
loop_
_entity_poly.entity_id
_entity_poly.type
_entity_poly.pdbx_seq_one_letter_code
_entity_poly.pdbx_strand_id
1 'polypeptide(L)'
;MLKLWNKDRIAQASDILQSVSSQVNVALENRPISIQLRGLTCMKGSPARARVVYAPVLEVGGEGRLVRACKVITEAFVKSGLVLERDARQELRLHATIMNVRHRKSKKSNRRNDSFDARNIFRQYGEQDWGEYPVPAVHLSQRFKFDKGGYYHCCCSIPLPEVAQTE
;
A
#
# COMPACT_ATOMS: atom_id res chain seq x y z
N MET A 1 -3.34 -5.68 8.67
CA MET A 1 -2.91 -4.40 9.29
C MET A 1 -2.30 -4.66 10.66
N LEU A 2 -1.45 -3.74 11.15
CA LEU A 2 -0.80 -3.85 12.45
C LEU A 2 -1.68 -3.37 13.61
N LYS A 3 -1.52 -4.02 14.75
CA LYS A 3 -2.17 -3.74 16.03
C LYS A 3 -1.27 -2.87 16.91
N LEU A 4 -1.32 -1.55 16.73
CA LEU A 4 -0.43 -0.59 17.40
C LEU A 4 -1.24 0.37 18.29
N TRP A 5 -1.80 -0.12 19.39
CA TRP A 5 -2.70 0.66 20.26
C TRP A 5 -2.00 1.48 21.36
N ASN A 6 -0.68 1.30 21.54
CA ASN A 6 0.11 2.06 22.50
C ASN A 6 1.50 2.37 21.93
N LYS A 7 2.27 3.21 22.65
CA LYS A 7 3.61 3.64 22.24
C LYS A 7 4.59 2.47 22.16
N ASP A 8 4.51 1.53 23.09
CA ASP A 8 5.43 0.38 23.15
C ASP A 8 5.30 -0.51 21.90
N ARG A 9 4.06 -0.75 21.44
CA ARG A 9 3.84 -1.51 20.20
C ARG A 9 4.28 -0.74 18.96
N ILE A 10 4.15 0.59 18.95
CA ILE A 10 4.70 1.41 17.86
C ILE A 10 6.23 1.30 17.84
N ALA A 11 6.89 1.41 18.99
CA ALA A 11 8.34 1.22 19.11
C ALA A 11 8.76 -0.17 18.63
N GLN A 12 8.11 -1.22 19.13
CA GLN A 12 8.34 -2.60 18.69
C GLN A 12 8.18 -2.75 17.16
N ALA A 13 7.14 -2.14 16.58
CA ALA A 13 6.91 -2.19 15.14
C ALA A 13 8.00 -1.47 14.33
N SER A 14 8.49 -0.34 14.85
CA SER A 14 9.63 0.38 14.27
C SER A 14 10.90 -0.47 14.33
N ASP A 15 11.19 -1.11 15.46
CA ASP A 15 12.35 -1.97 15.64
C ASP A 15 12.31 -3.17 14.68
N ILE A 16 11.14 -3.80 14.54
CA ILE A 16 10.93 -4.89 13.58
C ILE A 16 11.19 -4.42 12.15
N LEU A 17 10.60 -3.29 11.73
CA LEU A 17 10.79 -2.77 10.37
C LEU A 17 12.28 -2.47 10.10
N GLN A 18 12.98 -1.85 11.06
CA GLN A 18 14.41 -1.58 10.95
C GLN A 18 15.23 -2.87 10.87
N SER A 19 14.93 -3.86 11.71
CA SER A 19 15.64 -5.14 11.74
C SER A 19 15.55 -5.94 10.44
N VAL A 20 14.50 -5.71 9.64
CA VAL A 20 14.30 -6.39 8.34
C VAL A 20 14.82 -5.62 7.14
N SER A 21 15.37 -4.41 7.34
CA SER A 21 15.83 -3.52 6.27
C SER A 21 16.83 -4.21 5.33
N SER A 22 17.82 -4.91 5.89
CA SER A 22 18.82 -5.64 5.11
C SER A 22 18.22 -6.77 4.27
N GLN A 23 17.28 -7.55 4.84
CA GLN A 23 16.60 -8.65 4.14
C GLN A 23 15.67 -8.12 3.05
N VAL A 24 15.05 -6.96 3.26
CA VAL A 24 14.27 -6.25 2.24
C VAL A 24 15.16 -5.86 1.07
N ASN A 25 16.34 -5.27 1.33
CA ASN A 25 17.28 -4.92 0.27
C ASN A 25 17.80 -6.16 -0.48
N VAL A 26 18.09 -7.25 0.22
CA VAL A 26 18.44 -8.54 -0.43
C VAL A 26 17.30 -9.06 -1.30
N ALA A 27 16.04 -8.97 -0.85
CA ALA A 27 14.87 -9.38 -1.64
C ALA A 27 14.66 -8.50 -2.88
N LEU A 28 15.11 -7.25 -2.84
CA LEU A 28 15.20 -6.32 -3.97
C LEU A 28 16.50 -6.48 -4.78
N GLU A 29 17.34 -7.44 -4.43
CA GLU A 29 18.64 -7.72 -5.06
C GLU A 29 19.59 -6.52 -5.01
N ASN A 30 19.44 -5.68 -3.98
CA ASN A 30 20.18 -4.42 -3.78
C ASN A 30 20.09 -3.47 -4.98
N ARG A 31 19.04 -3.61 -5.81
CA ARG A 31 18.76 -2.76 -6.96
C ARG A 31 17.53 -1.90 -6.72
N PRO A 32 17.47 -0.71 -7.30
CA PRO A 32 16.28 0.13 -7.25
C PRO A 32 15.04 -0.60 -7.77
N ILE A 33 13.88 -0.14 -7.29
CA ILE A 33 12.59 -0.67 -7.70
C ILE A 33 11.67 0.47 -8.11
N SER A 34 11.06 0.31 -9.28
CA SER A 34 10.04 1.21 -9.81
C SER A 34 8.74 0.44 -10.01
N ILE A 35 7.63 1.17 -9.94
CA ILE A 35 6.30 0.66 -10.25
C ILE A 35 5.68 1.48 -11.38
N GLN A 36 4.92 0.82 -12.23
CA GLN A 36 4.00 1.50 -13.15
C GLN A 36 2.59 1.44 -12.58
N LEU A 37 1.91 2.57 -12.61
CA LEU A 37 0.48 2.66 -12.34
C LEU A 37 -0.25 2.81 -13.67
N ARG A 38 -1.05 1.81 -14.05
CA ARG A 38 -1.80 1.84 -15.32
C ARG A 38 -3.22 1.35 -15.15
N GLY A 39 -4.15 2.12 -15.69
CA GLY A 39 -5.57 1.85 -15.72
C GLY A 39 -6.24 1.92 -14.35
N LEU A 40 -7.47 1.39 -14.29
CA LEU A 40 -8.29 1.34 -13.08
C LEU A 40 -8.91 -0.04 -12.89
N THR A 41 -9.10 -0.44 -11.63
CA THR A 41 -9.79 -1.68 -11.27
C THR A 41 -10.65 -1.48 -10.03
N CYS A 42 -11.69 -2.31 -9.88
CA CYS A 42 -12.49 -2.40 -8.68
C CYS A 42 -11.94 -3.48 -7.73
N MET A 43 -11.81 -3.18 -6.43
CA MET A 43 -11.38 -4.18 -5.44
C MET A 43 -12.36 -5.38 -5.40
N LYS A 44 -13.65 -5.06 -5.42
CA LYS A 44 -14.79 -5.99 -5.54
C LYS A 44 -15.90 -5.29 -6.33
N GLY A 45 -16.70 -6.07 -7.05
CA GLY A 45 -17.84 -5.56 -7.83
C GLY A 45 -17.44 -5.05 -9.22
N SER A 46 -18.35 -4.30 -9.85
CA SER A 46 -18.18 -3.72 -11.18
C SER A 46 -18.15 -2.19 -11.12
N PRO A 47 -17.70 -1.49 -12.19
CA PRO A 47 -17.74 -0.03 -12.23
C PRO A 47 -19.12 0.56 -11.91
N ALA A 48 -20.23 -0.10 -12.27
CA ALA A 48 -21.57 0.38 -11.97
C ALA A 48 -21.92 0.39 -10.47
N ARG A 49 -21.26 -0.44 -9.65
CA ARG A 49 -21.45 -0.56 -8.20
C ARG A 49 -20.12 -0.67 -7.47
N ALA A 50 -19.20 0.23 -7.79
CA ALA A 50 -17.86 0.22 -7.23
C ALA A 50 -17.89 0.59 -5.74
N ARG A 51 -17.07 -0.08 -4.93
CA ARG A 51 -16.84 0.28 -3.52
C ARG A 51 -15.47 0.91 -3.31
N VAL A 52 -14.48 0.35 -3.99
CA VAL A 52 -13.10 0.83 -4.02
C VAL A 52 -12.62 0.79 -5.45
N VAL A 53 -12.16 1.93 -5.95
CA VAL A 53 -11.48 2.06 -7.24
C VAL A 53 -10.01 2.34 -6.95
N TYR A 54 -9.13 1.61 -7.64
CA TYR A 54 -7.70 1.68 -7.43
C TYR A 54 -6.96 1.53 -8.77
N ALA A 55 -5.73 2.04 -8.85
CA ALA A 55 -4.82 1.74 -9.96
C ALA A 55 -3.98 0.50 -9.61
N PRO A 56 -3.95 -0.54 -10.47
CA PRO A 56 -3.02 -1.66 -10.34
C PRO A 56 -1.58 -1.19 -10.21
N VAL A 57 -0.81 -1.90 -9.39
CA VAL A 57 0.63 -1.69 -9.24
C VAL A 57 1.33 -2.79 -10.03
N LEU A 58 2.09 -2.40 -11.04
CA LEU A 58 2.92 -3.30 -11.82
C LEU A 58 4.39 -3.01 -11.48
N GLU A 59 5.16 -4.05 -11.17
CA GLU A 59 6.60 -3.91 -11.01
C GLU A 59 7.24 -3.67 -12.37
N VAL A 60 8.05 -2.62 -12.50
CA VAL A 60 8.85 -2.38 -13.70
C VAL A 60 9.92 -3.46 -13.81
N GLY A 61 10.00 -4.11 -14.98
CA GLY A 61 10.86 -5.27 -15.22
C GLY A 61 10.22 -6.62 -14.85
N GLY A 62 9.18 -6.64 -14.01
CA GLY A 62 8.37 -7.84 -13.76
C GLY A 62 9.10 -9.00 -13.08
N GLU A 63 10.19 -8.73 -12.35
CA GLU A 63 11.05 -9.76 -11.74
C GLU A 63 10.46 -10.33 -10.42
N GLY A 64 9.40 -9.71 -9.91
CA GLY A 64 8.72 -10.08 -8.67
C GLY A 64 9.48 -9.67 -7.42
N ARG A 65 10.48 -8.79 -7.53
CA ARG A 65 11.31 -8.29 -6.42
C ARG A 65 10.46 -7.53 -5.40
N LEU A 66 9.50 -6.72 -5.85
CA LEU A 66 8.64 -5.95 -4.97
C LEU A 66 7.76 -6.87 -4.09
N VAL A 67 7.19 -7.92 -4.70
CA VAL A 67 6.37 -8.90 -3.98
C VAL A 67 7.22 -9.68 -2.96
N ARG A 68 8.45 -10.07 -3.31
CA ARG A 68 9.38 -10.72 -2.36
C ARG A 68 9.69 -9.81 -1.17
N ALA A 69 10.03 -8.54 -1.41
CA ALA A 69 10.28 -7.56 -0.36
C ALA A 69 9.06 -7.37 0.56
N CYS A 70 7.85 -7.26 0.00
CA CYS A 70 6.63 -7.18 0.79
C CYS A 70 6.37 -8.45 1.63
N LYS A 71 6.73 -9.64 1.13
CA LYS A 71 6.63 -10.90 1.90
C LYS A 71 7.56 -10.89 3.10
N VAL A 72 8.83 -10.48 2.95
CA VAL A 72 9.78 -10.34 4.06
C VAL A 72 9.19 -9.48 5.19
N ILE A 73 8.65 -8.31 4.85
CA ILE A 73 8.03 -7.40 5.81
C ILE A 73 6.80 -8.05 6.46
N THR A 74 5.93 -8.66 5.66
CA THR A 74 4.68 -9.26 6.13
C THR A 74 4.96 -10.40 7.11
N GLU A 75 5.88 -11.31 6.77
CA GLU A 75 6.26 -12.46 7.59
C GLU A 75 6.86 -12.03 8.93
N ALA A 76 7.70 -11.00 8.93
CA ALA A 76 8.27 -10.45 10.16
C ALA A 76 7.20 -9.88 11.11
N PHE A 77 6.22 -9.15 10.56
CA PHE A 77 5.10 -8.64 11.35
C PHE A 77 4.11 -9.71 11.80
N VAL A 78 3.91 -10.77 11.01
CA VAL A 78 3.10 -11.92 11.42
C VAL A 78 3.80 -12.67 12.57
N LYS A 79 5.10 -12.95 12.43
CA LYS A 79 5.91 -13.65 13.45
C LYS A 79 5.98 -12.90 14.78
N SER A 80 5.96 -11.57 14.75
CA SER A 80 5.97 -10.75 15.98
C SER A 80 4.62 -10.66 16.70
N GLY A 81 3.55 -11.21 16.15
CA GLY A 81 2.21 -11.15 16.75
C GLY A 81 1.56 -9.75 16.66
N LEU A 82 2.10 -8.86 15.83
CA LEU A 82 1.54 -7.52 15.60
C LEU A 82 0.39 -7.53 14.58
N VAL A 83 0.16 -8.63 13.88
CA VAL A 83 -0.92 -8.78 12.89
C VAL A 83 -2.16 -9.46 13.49
N LEU A 84 -3.36 -9.13 13.01
CA LEU A 84 -4.58 -9.89 13.32
C LEU A 84 -4.55 -11.25 12.62
N GLU A 85 -4.94 -12.33 13.29
CA GLU A 85 -4.92 -13.67 12.69
C GLU A 85 -5.70 -13.76 11.36
N ARG A 86 -6.87 -13.09 11.30
CA ARG A 86 -7.67 -13.01 10.06
C ARG A 86 -6.95 -12.29 8.90
N ASP A 87 -6.04 -11.37 9.21
CA ASP A 87 -5.28 -10.60 8.24
C ASP A 87 -4.00 -11.36 7.84
N ALA A 88 -3.45 -12.18 8.74
CA ALA A 88 -2.23 -12.96 8.50
C ALA A 88 -2.39 -14.01 7.39
N ARG A 89 -3.63 -14.43 7.09
CA ARG A 89 -3.96 -15.40 6.04
C ARG A 89 -4.37 -14.74 4.72
N GLN A 90 -4.36 -13.41 4.62
CA GLN A 90 -4.77 -12.73 3.39
C GLN A 90 -3.63 -12.66 2.40
N GLU A 91 -3.96 -12.92 1.13
CA GLU A 91 -3.02 -12.76 0.03
C GLU A 91 -2.70 -11.26 -0.21
N LEU A 92 -1.44 -10.98 -0.50
CA LEU A 92 -0.97 -9.65 -0.83
C LEU A 92 -1.51 -9.21 -2.20
N ARG A 93 -2.22 -8.08 -2.24
CA ARG A 93 -2.62 -7.40 -3.49
C ARG A 93 -2.13 -5.97 -3.45
N LEU A 94 -1.08 -5.68 -4.22
CA LEU A 94 -0.55 -4.32 -4.36
C LEU A 94 -1.52 -3.48 -5.20
N HIS A 95 -1.84 -2.29 -4.70
CA HIS A 95 -2.75 -1.36 -5.36
C HIS A 95 -2.62 0.06 -4.80
N ALA A 96 -2.82 1.06 -5.65
CA ALA A 96 -2.97 2.45 -5.26
C ALA A 96 -4.46 2.82 -5.19
N THR A 97 -5.04 2.92 -3.99
CA THR A 97 -6.46 3.27 -3.83
C THR A 97 -6.70 4.73 -4.21
N ILE A 98 -7.62 4.99 -5.15
CA ILE A 98 -7.96 6.33 -5.64
C ILE A 98 -9.29 6.79 -5.02
N MET A 99 -10.29 5.91 -4.97
CA MET A 99 -11.60 6.23 -4.42
C MET A 99 -12.12 5.11 -3.53
N ASN A 100 -12.76 5.46 -2.43
CA ASN A 100 -13.33 4.49 -1.49
C ASN A 100 -14.60 5.03 -0.83
N VAL A 101 -15.70 4.28 -0.92
CA VAL A 101 -17.00 4.63 -0.32
C VAL A 101 -16.93 4.91 1.17
N ARG A 102 -15.97 4.29 1.89
CA ARG A 102 -15.81 4.48 3.34
C ARG A 102 -15.54 5.93 3.73
N HIS A 103 -15.09 6.75 2.79
CA HIS A 103 -14.74 8.16 3.00
C HIS A 103 -15.87 9.12 2.59
N ARG A 104 -17.04 8.60 2.20
CA ARG A 104 -18.21 9.42 1.86
C ARG A 104 -18.67 10.21 3.09
N LYS A 105 -18.84 11.53 2.95
CA LYS A 105 -19.23 12.44 4.05
C LYS A 105 -20.68 12.26 4.57
N SER A 106 -21.56 11.59 3.83
CA SER A 106 -23.00 11.48 4.16
C SER A 106 -23.29 10.44 5.25
N LYS A 107 -23.94 10.87 6.35
CA LYS A 107 -24.31 10.06 7.52
C LYS A 107 -25.64 9.30 7.39
N LYS A 108 -26.38 9.42 6.28
CA LYS A 108 -27.65 8.68 6.11
C LYS A 108 -27.34 7.22 5.76
N SER A 109 -27.34 6.38 6.79
CA SER A 109 -27.18 4.92 6.73
C SER A 109 -28.37 4.26 6.03
N ASN A 110 -28.43 4.37 4.71
CA ASN A 110 -29.27 3.51 3.88
C ASN A 110 -28.36 2.60 3.06
N ARG A 111 -28.71 1.31 2.92
CA ARG A 111 -27.98 0.30 2.11
C ARG A 111 -27.61 0.76 0.70
N ARG A 112 -28.35 1.74 0.12
CA ARG A 112 -28.05 2.39 -1.17
C ARG A 112 -26.72 3.17 -1.22
N ASN A 113 -26.03 3.37 -0.10
CA ASN A 113 -24.78 4.13 -0.02
C ASN A 113 -23.51 3.25 0.06
N ASP A 114 -23.63 1.94 -0.11
CA ASP A 114 -22.49 1.02 0.01
C ASP A 114 -21.58 0.98 -1.23
N SER A 115 -22.00 1.64 -2.32
CA SER A 115 -21.36 1.69 -3.64
C SER A 115 -21.57 3.04 -4.35
N PHE A 116 -20.86 3.26 -5.47
CA PHE A 116 -21.06 4.37 -6.40
C PHE A 116 -20.89 3.90 -7.85
N ASP A 117 -21.51 4.62 -8.78
CA ASP A 117 -21.34 4.38 -10.21
C ASP A 117 -20.07 5.09 -10.70
N ALA A 118 -19.07 4.30 -11.05
CA ALA A 118 -17.78 4.72 -11.58
C ALA A 118 -17.67 4.53 -13.10
N ARG A 119 -18.74 4.17 -13.83
CA ARG A 119 -18.65 3.87 -15.28
C ARG A 119 -18.05 5.03 -16.09
N ASN A 120 -18.42 6.27 -15.80
CA ASN A 120 -17.85 7.43 -16.50
C ASN A 120 -16.37 7.63 -16.17
N ILE A 121 -15.95 7.36 -14.94
CA ILE A 121 -14.53 7.40 -14.54
C ILE A 121 -13.75 6.35 -15.31
N PHE A 122 -14.27 5.12 -15.41
CA PHE A 122 -13.62 4.04 -16.17
C PHE A 122 -13.62 4.32 -17.68
N ARG A 123 -14.66 4.95 -18.23
CA ARG A 123 -14.65 5.35 -19.66
C ARG A 123 -13.52 6.32 -19.96
N GLN A 124 -13.25 7.26 -19.05
CA GLN A 124 -12.23 8.28 -19.27
C GLN A 124 -10.82 7.82 -18.88
N TYR A 125 -10.68 7.07 -17.79
CA TYR A 125 -9.39 6.79 -17.16
C TYR A 125 -9.09 5.29 -16.99
N GLY A 126 -9.95 4.41 -17.49
CA GLY A 126 -9.86 2.96 -17.28
C GLY A 126 -8.57 2.34 -17.80
N GLU A 127 -7.99 2.92 -18.85
CA GLU A 127 -6.74 2.47 -19.48
C GLU A 127 -5.60 3.50 -19.36
N GLN A 128 -5.80 4.56 -18.58
CA GLN A 128 -4.84 5.67 -18.45
C GLN A 128 -3.51 5.16 -17.93
N ASP A 129 -2.41 5.49 -18.62
CA ASP A 129 -1.08 5.37 -18.05
C ASP A 129 -0.84 6.55 -17.12
N TRP A 130 -0.69 6.26 -15.82
CA TRP A 130 -0.42 7.28 -14.80
C TRP A 130 1.08 7.52 -14.66
N GLY A 131 1.92 6.65 -15.25
CA GLY A 131 3.36 6.78 -15.29
C GLY A 131 4.09 5.76 -14.41
N GLU A 132 5.42 5.90 -14.45
CA GLU A 132 6.36 5.15 -13.65
C GLU A 132 6.82 5.95 -12.42
N TYR A 133 6.94 5.27 -11.29
CA TYR A 133 7.30 5.86 -10.02
C TYR A 133 8.39 5.02 -9.33
N PRO A 134 9.54 5.63 -8.96
CA PRO A 134 10.48 4.96 -8.08
C PRO A 134 9.88 4.78 -6.69
N VAL A 135 10.25 3.70 -5.99
CA VAL A 135 9.86 3.47 -4.60
C VAL A 135 11.08 3.66 -3.71
N PRO A 136 11.25 4.83 -3.07
CA PRO A 136 12.50 5.15 -2.36
C PRO A 136 12.55 4.59 -0.94
N ALA A 137 11.39 4.28 -0.34
CA ALA A 137 11.32 3.90 1.07
C ALA A 137 10.06 3.12 1.39
N VAL A 138 10.11 2.39 2.51
CA VAL A 138 8.93 1.81 3.17
C VAL A 138 8.66 2.58 4.45
N HIS A 139 7.43 3.06 4.61
CA HIS A 139 7.01 3.81 5.80
C HIS A 139 6.12 2.95 6.71
N LEU A 140 6.40 2.98 8.02
CA LEU A 140 5.46 2.62 9.05
C LEU A 140 4.55 3.82 9.33
N SER A 141 3.35 3.83 8.74
CA SER A 141 2.41 4.95 8.85
C SER A 141 1.27 4.70 9.84
N GLN A 142 0.97 5.70 10.68
CA GLN A 142 -0.17 5.66 11.59
C GLN A 142 -1.46 6.09 10.88
N ARG A 143 -2.46 5.21 10.86
CA ARG A 143 -3.80 5.54 10.33
C ARG A 143 -4.47 6.63 11.16
N PHE A 144 -5.17 7.53 10.48
CA PHE A 144 -5.97 8.63 11.06
C PHE A 144 -5.17 9.70 11.81
N LYS A 145 -3.84 9.63 11.75
CA LYS A 145 -2.95 10.71 12.18
C LYS A 145 -2.23 11.20 10.93
N PHE A 146 -2.22 12.50 10.72
CA PHE A 146 -1.67 13.12 9.52
C PHE A 146 -0.58 14.12 9.88
N ASP A 147 0.36 14.31 8.97
CA ASP A 147 1.35 15.39 9.07
C ASP A 147 0.79 16.72 8.53
N LYS A 148 1.64 17.75 8.47
CA LYS A 148 1.26 19.09 7.98
C LYS A 148 0.88 19.09 6.49
N GLY A 149 1.37 18.15 5.71
CA GLY A 149 1.05 17.99 4.28
C GLY A 149 -0.21 17.16 4.01
N GLY A 150 -0.85 16.64 5.07
CA GLY A 150 -2.01 15.77 4.95
C GLY A 150 -1.67 14.32 4.62
N TYR A 151 -0.38 13.95 4.56
CA TYR A 151 0.03 12.56 4.44
C TYR A 151 -0.08 11.85 5.80
N TYR A 152 -0.13 10.52 5.81
CA TYR A 152 -0.15 9.79 7.08
C TYR A 152 1.12 10.05 7.87
N HIS A 153 0.97 10.23 9.18
CA HIS A 153 2.11 10.40 10.08
C HIS A 153 3.03 9.17 10.00
N CYS A 154 4.27 9.40 9.58
CA CYS A 154 5.32 8.39 9.55
C CYS A 154 5.90 8.19 10.94
N CYS A 155 5.81 6.98 11.48
CA CYS A 155 6.41 6.59 12.75
C CYS A 155 7.89 6.20 12.59
N CYS A 156 8.23 5.60 11.45
CA CYS A 156 9.54 5.08 11.12
C CYS A 156 9.59 4.78 9.61
N SER A 157 10.76 4.80 9.00
CA SER A 157 10.98 4.39 7.62
C SER A 157 12.29 3.62 7.46
N ILE A 158 12.33 2.74 6.45
CA ILE A 158 13.56 2.14 5.94
C ILE A 158 13.78 2.60 4.49
N PRO A 159 15.01 2.99 4.12
CA PRO A 159 15.33 3.30 2.73
C PRO A 159 15.35 2.03 1.89
N LEU A 160 14.95 2.14 0.62
CA LEU A 160 15.16 1.12 -0.39
C LEU A 160 16.38 1.49 -1.26
N PRO A 161 16.96 0.55 -2.03
CA PRO A 161 18.14 0.85 -2.82
C PRO A 161 17.89 1.98 -3.82
N GLU A 162 18.78 2.96 -3.83
CA GLU A 162 18.72 4.11 -4.75
C GLU A 162 19.50 3.82 -6.03
N VAL A 163 19.14 4.52 -7.12
CA VAL A 163 19.97 4.53 -8.32
C VAL A 163 21.29 5.19 -7.92
N ALA A 164 22.40 4.46 -8.02
CA ALA A 164 23.71 5.08 -7.83
C ALA A 164 23.81 6.28 -8.77
N GLN A 165 23.84 7.48 -8.21
CA GLN A 165 24.09 8.68 -8.99
C GLN A 165 25.50 8.51 -9.55
N THR A 166 25.58 8.25 -10.84
CA THR A 166 26.84 8.34 -11.57
C THR A 166 27.06 9.83 -11.77
N GLU A 167 27.98 10.40 -10.99
CA GLU A 167 28.54 11.74 -11.26
C GLU A 167 29.23 11.79 -12.63
#